data_AF-A0A2G5P801-F1
#
_entry.id   AF-A0A2G5P801-F1
#
_cell.length_a   1.000
_cell.length_b   1.000
_cell.length_c   1.000
_cell.angle_alpha   90.00
_cell.angle_beta   90.00
_cell.angle_gamma   90.00
#
_symmetry.space_group_name_H-M   'P 1'
#
loop_
_entity.id
_entity.type
_entity.pdbx_description
1 polymer ?
#
loop_
_entity_poly.entity_id
_entity_poly.type
_entity_poly.pdbx_seq_one_letter_code
_entity_poly.pdbx_strand_id
1 'polypeptide(L)'
;MSCVISGRVVDGDGRPVGGASVRLLDAADEFTAEVRSTPAGDFRFYAAPGSWRLRAASTVGNGDAVVAPAAEGVHQIDVLVA
;
A
#
# COMPACT_ATOMS: atom_id res chain seq x y z
N MET A 1 -14.72 14.24 -2.88
CA MET A 1 -13.37 14.15 -2.32
C MET A 1 -12.86 12.73 -2.52
N SER A 2 -12.05 12.51 -3.55
CA SER A 2 -11.38 11.23 -3.77
C SER A 2 -9.91 11.36 -3.37
N CYS A 3 -9.43 10.41 -2.60
CA CYS A 3 -8.03 10.24 -2.29
C CYS A 3 -7.48 9.05 -3.10
N VAL A 4 -6.27 9.19 -3.61
CA VAL A 4 -5.52 8.11 -4.24
C VAL A 4 -4.35 7.77 -3.34
N ILE A 5 -4.28 6.53 -2.88
CA ILE A 5 -3.11 6.02 -2.15
C ILE A 5 -2.30 5.22 -3.17
N SER A 6 -1.03 5.54 -3.35
CA SER A 6 -0.16 4.82 -4.28
C SER A 6 1.23 4.66 -3.71
N GLY A 7 2.06 3.83 -4.33
CA GLY A 7 3.46 3.72 -3.96
C GLY A 7 4.03 2.42 -4.44
N ARG A 8 5.15 2.00 -3.82
CA ARG A 8 5.88 0.82 -4.23
C ARG A 8 6.09 -0.16 -3.08
N VAL A 9 6.02 -1.45 -3.38
CA VAL A 9 6.52 -2.49 -2.49
C VAL A 9 8.02 -2.65 -2.73
N VAL A 10 8.81 -2.51 -1.68
CA VAL A 10 10.28 -2.57 -1.74
C VAL A 10 10.84 -3.52 -0.70
N ASP A 11 11.98 -4.16 -0.97
CA ASP A 11 12.69 -5.00 0.00
C ASP A 11 13.65 -4.20 0.90
N GLY A 12 14.33 -4.89 1.83
CA GLY A 12 15.32 -4.31 2.75
C GLY A 12 16.49 -3.58 2.08
N ASP A 13 16.77 -3.85 0.81
CA ASP A 13 17.80 -3.17 0.02
C ASP A 13 17.22 -2.05 -0.87
N GLY A 14 15.91 -1.76 -0.74
CA GLY A 14 15.18 -0.78 -1.53
C GLY A 14 14.86 -1.24 -2.96
N ARG A 15 14.99 -2.54 -3.27
CA ARG A 15 14.66 -3.06 -4.61
C ARG A 15 13.15 -3.24 -4.75
N PRO A 16 12.57 -2.96 -5.93
CA PRO A 16 11.15 -3.18 -6.18
C PRO A 16 10.78 -4.66 -6.08
N VAL A 17 9.69 -4.94 -5.36
CA VAL A 17 9.13 -6.29 -5.21
C VAL A 17 7.85 -6.40 -6.03
N GLY A 18 7.96 -7.04 -7.18
CA GLY A 18 6.83 -7.28 -8.07
C GLY A 18 5.96 -8.47 -7.65
N GLY A 19 4.66 -8.39 -7.95
CA GLY A 19 3.71 -9.47 -7.68
C GLY A 19 3.33 -9.65 -6.21
N ALA A 20 3.71 -8.73 -5.32
CA ALA A 20 3.26 -8.71 -3.94
C ALA A 20 1.75 -8.44 -3.87
N SER A 21 1.04 -9.09 -2.95
CA SER A 21 -0.33 -8.72 -2.62
C SER A 21 -0.32 -7.57 -1.62
N VAL A 22 -0.99 -6.46 -1.97
CA VAL A 22 -1.15 -5.30 -1.09
C VAL A 22 -2.61 -5.23 -0.70
N ARG A 23 -2.88 -5.31 0.61
CA ARG A 23 -4.21 -5.16 1.19
C ARG A 23 -4.37 -3.78 1.77
N LEU A 24 -5.50 -3.14 1.50
CA LEU A 24 -5.94 -1.92 2.13
C LEU A 24 -6.94 -2.27 3.23
N LEU A 25 -6.64 -1.84 4.45
CA LEU A 25 -7.49 -1.99 5.63
C LEU A 25 -7.85 -0.61 6.18
N ASP A 26 -9.06 -0.47 6.72
CA ASP A 26 -9.50 0.76 7.36
C ASP A 26 -8.91 0.93 8.77
N ALA A 27 -9.35 1.96 9.49
CA ALA A 27 -8.90 2.25 10.85
C ALA A 27 -9.28 1.17 11.89
N ALA A 28 -10.25 0.30 11.59
CA ALA A 28 -10.63 -0.85 12.41
C ALA A 28 -9.84 -2.12 12.03
N ASP A 29 -8.84 -2.00 11.13
CA ASP A 29 -8.10 -3.12 10.56
C ASP A 29 -9.03 -4.06 9.74
N GLU A 30 -10.15 -3.53 9.22
CA GLU A 30 -11.10 -4.26 8.37
C GLU A 30 -10.65 -4.23 6.92
N PHE A 31 -10.67 -5.39 6.26
CA PHE A 31 -10.30 -5.54 4.86
C PHE A 31 -11.25 -4.74 3.94
N THR A 32 -10.69 -3.84 3.15
CA THR A 32 -11.44 -3.02 2.19
C THR A 32 -11.16 -3.41 0.74
N ALA A 33 -9.89 -3.62 0.38
CA ALA A 33 -9.49 -3.97 -0.99
C ALA A 33 -8.14 -4.69 -1.03
N GLU A 34 -7.87 -5.41 -2.13
CA GLU A 34 -6.58 -6.00 -2.42
C GLU A 34 -6.19 -5.71 -3.87
N VAL A 35 -4.91 -5.42 -4.10
CA VAL A 35 -4.31 -5.33 -5.43
C VAL A 35 -3.01 -6.12 -5.45
N ARG A 36 -2.54 -6.50 -6.65
CA ARG A 36 -1.18 -7.00 -6.84
C ARG A 36 -0.28 -5.90 -7.37
N SER A 37 0.94 -5.84 -6.83
CA SER A 37 1.96 -4.91 -7.31
C SER A 37 2.39 -5.26 -8.73
N THR A 38 2.72 -4.24 -9.52
CA THR A 38 3.31 -4.40 -10.86
C THR A 38 4.69 -5.08 -10.76
N PRO A 39 5.32 -5.51 -11.87
CA PRO A 39 6.71 -5.98 -11.84
C PRO A 39 7.72 -4.96 -11.27
N ALA A 40 7.41 -3.67 -11.32
CA ALA A 40 8.21 -2.60 -10.73
C ALA A 40 7.79 -2.29 -9.26
N GLY A 41 6.92 -3.10 -8.67
CA GLY A 41 6.46 -2.99 -7.29
C GLY A 41 5.34 -1.97 -7.06
N ASP A 42 4.86 -1.29 -8.11
CA ASP A 42 3.89 -0.20 -7.94
C ASP A 42 2.49 -0.73 -7.61
N PHE A 43 1.75 0.00 -6.77
CA PHE A 43 0.35 -0.26 -6.44
C PHE A 43 -0.45 1.04 -6.32
N ARG A 44 -1.79 0.94 -6.40
CA ARG A 44 -2.69 2.08 -6.25
C ARG A 44 -4.08 1.67 -5.75
N PHE A 45 -4.61 2.47 -4.82
CA PHE A 45 -5.97 2.42 -4.31
C PHE A 45 -6.69 3.75 -4.48
N TYR A 46 -8.00 3.67 -4.62
CA TYR A 46 -8.90 4.82 -4.53
C TYR A 46 -9.66 4.71 -3.20
N ALA A 47 -9.57 5.74 -2.38
CA ALA A 47 -10.11 5.76 -1.03
C ALA A 47 -10.71 7.12 -0.69
N ALA A 48 -11.48 7.20 0.39
CA ALA A 48 -11.83 8.47 1.01
C ALA A 48 -10.67 8.99 1.88
N PRO A 49 -10.59 10.30 2.16
CA PRO A 49 -9.73 10.81 3.23
C PRO A 49 -10.01 10.06 4.54
N GLY A 50 -8.97 9.69 5.27
CA GLY A 50 -9.08 8.83 6.45
C GLY A 50 -7.78 8.10 6.77
N SER A 51 -7.77 7.32 7.86
CA SER A 51 -6.62 6.48 8.20
C SER A 51 -6.75 5.11 7.54
N TRP A 52 -5.71 4.72 6.82
CA TRP A 52 -5.65 3.45 6.10
C TRP A 52 -4.36 2.71 6.43
N ARG A 53 -4.47 1.40 6.57
CA ARG A 53 -3.32 0.49 6.72
C ARG A 53 -3.13 -0.30 5.44
N LEU A 54 -1.90 -0.31 4.95
CA LEU A 54 -1.46 -1.14 3.85
C LEU A 54 -0.73 -2.35 4.45
N ARG A 55 -1.13 -3.56 4.06
CA ARG A 55 -0.38 -4.80 4.37
C ARG A 55 0.09 -5.43 3.06
N ALA A 56 1.40 -5.43 2.84
CA ALA A 56 2.01 -6.14 1.73
C ALA A 56 2.46 -7.53 2.17
N ALA A 57 2.17 -8.53 1.34
CA ALA A 57 2.70 -9.88 1.46
C ALA A 57 3.34 -10.28 0.14
N SER A 58 4.53 -10.86 0.22
CA SER A 58 5.32 -11.22 -0.96
C SER A 58 6.13 -12.49 -0.71
N THR A 59 6.83 -12.98 -1.73
CA THR A 59 7.74 -14.12 -1.57
C THR A 59 9.00 -13.78 -0.78
N VAL A 60 9.33 -12.49 -0.63
CA VAL A 60 10.54 -12.03 0.09
C VAL A 60 10.26 -11.64 1.54
N GLY A 61 9.00 -11.48 1.93
CA GLY A 61 8.61 -11.04 3.27
C GLY A 61 7.24 -10.38 3.32
N ASN A 62 6.88 -9.90 4.51
CA ASN A 62 5.66 -9.14 4.75
C ASN A 62 5.99 -7.74 5.24
N GLY A 63 5.06 -6.81 5.09
CA GLY A 63 5.26 -5.41 5.46
C GLY A 63 3.95 -4.72 5.76
N ASP A 64 3.99 -3.74 6.66
CA ASP A 64 2.87 -2.83 6.88
C ASP A 64 3.30 -1.37 6.80
N ALA A 65 2.37 -0.55 6.30
CA ALA A 65 2.52 0.90 6.25
C ALA A 65 1.19 1.54 6.59
N VAL A 66 1.22 2.71 7.24
CA VAL A 66 0.01 3.47 7.58
C VAL A 66 0.07 4.80 6.84
N VAL A 67 -1.05 5.17 6.22
CA VAL A 67 -1.23 6.44 5.53
C VAL A 67 -2.53 7.07 6.01
N ALA A 68 -2.49 8.37 6.31
CA ALA A 68 -3.67 9.11 6.77
C ALA A 68 -3.91 10.35 5.89
N PRO A 69 -4.43 10.18 4.65
CA PRO A 69 -4.76 11.29 3.78
C PRO A 69 -5.78 12.24 4.42
N ALA A 70 -5.37 13.49 4.68
CA ALA A 70 -6.22 14.52 5.27
C ALA A 70 -7.06 15.30 4.22
N ALA A 71 -6.69 15.20 2.95
CA ALA A 71 -7.34 15.90 1.84
C ALA A 71 -7.32 15.04 0.57
N GLU A 72 -8.12 15.46 -0.42
CA GLU A 72 -8.08 14.88 -1.76
C GLU A 72 -6.72 15.04 -2.43
N GLY A 73 -6.39 14.12 -3.34
CA GLY A 73 -5.10 14.10 -4.03
C GLY A 73 -4.43 12.72 -3.99
N VAL A 74 -3.17 12.70 -4.45
CA VAL A 74 -2.33 11.49 -4.48
C VAL A 74 -1.41 11.50 -3.27
N HIS A 75 -1.45 10.41 -2.51
CA HIS A 75 -0.64 10.18 -1.32
C HIS A 75 0.27 8.99 -1.58
N GLN A 76 1.57 9.26 -1.68
CA GLN A 76 2.57 8.24 -1.97
C GLN A 76 3.20 7.67 -0.70
N ILE A 77 3.25 6.35 -0.60
CA ILE A 77 3.90 5.63 0.50
C ILE A 77 4.45 4.29 0.03
N ASP A 78 5.71 4.02 0.36
CA ASP A 78 6.32 2.72 0.08
C ASP A 78 6.04 1.74 1.21
N VAL A 79 5.87 0.46 0.86
CA VAL A 79 5.69 -0.63 1.82
C VAL A 79 6.95 -1.48 1.80
N LEU A 80 7.73 -1.41 2.87
CA LEU A 80 8.91 -2.23 3.07
C LEU A 80 8.48 -3.64 3.46
N VAL A 81 8.94 -4.65 2.72
CA VAL A 81 8.76 -6.06 3.06
C VAL A 81 10.09 -6.65 3.55
N ALA A 82 10.03 -7.38 4.66
CA ALA A 82 11.16 -8.09 5.26
C ALA A 82 10.70 -9.36 6.01
#